data_AF-A0AAD2RCS8-F1
#
_entry.id   AF-A0AAD2RCS8-F1
#
_cell.length_a   1.000
_cell.length_b   1.000
_cell.length_c   1.000
_cell.angle_alpha   90.00
_cell.angle_beta   90.00
_cell.angle_gamma   90.00
#
_symmetry.space_group_name_H-M   'P 1'
#
loop_
_entity.id
_entity.type
_entity.pdbx_description
1 polymer ?
#
loop_
_entity_poly.entity_id
_entity_poly.type
_entity_poly.pdbx_seq_one_letter_code
_entity_poly.pdbx_strand_id
1 'polypeptide(L)' 'MWNNGVIKIDKTSVTFSVKHFEDPSEFGIDEGRISKLELRVKGKIVANYDRGWDIKPSDDAVEKALQYVLATYN' A
#
# COMPACT_ATOMS: atom_id res chain seq x y z
N MET A 1 13.26 0.75 4.21
CA MET A 1 13.12 -0.65 4.66
C MET A 1 11.89 -1.28 4.02
N TRP A 2 11.85 -2.60 3.87
CA TRP A 2 10.66 -3.33 3.42
C TRP A 2 9.86 -3.80 4.62
N ASN A 3 8.56 -3.49 4.65
CA ASN A 3 7.62 -3.99 5.65
C ASN A 3 6.50 -4.77 4.97
N ASN A 4 6.06 -5.84 5.60
CA ASN A 4 5.00 -6.70 5.09
C ASN A 4 4.06 -7.08 6.23
N GLY A 5 2.79 -7.32 5.91
CA GLY A 5 1.82 -7.73 6.90
C GLY A 5 0.46 -8.03 6.30
N VAL A 6 -0.51 -8.24 7.19
CA VAL A 6 -1.90 -8.49 6.81
C VAL A 6 -2.80 -7.55 7.61
N ILE A 7 -3.66 -6.82 6.91
CA ILE A 7 -4.68 -5.96 7.47
C ILE A 7 -6.02 -6.69 7.31
N LYS A 8 -6.78 -6.78 8.39
CA LYS A 8 -8.15 -7.30 8.34
C LYS A 8 -9.11 -6.11 8.26
N ILE A 9 -9.77 -5.96 7.11
CA ILE A 9 -10.86 -5.00 6.90
C ILE A 9 -12.15 -5.78 6.79
N ASP A 10 -13.02 -5.66 7.78
CA ASP A 10 -14.26 -6.44 7.91
C ASP A 10 -14.01 -7.96 7.79
N LYS A 11 -14.48 -8.59 6.70
CA LYS A 11 -14.30 -10.03 6.39
C LYS A 11 -13.19 -10.29 5.37
N THR A 12 -12.46 -9.25 4.97
CA THR A 12 -11.43 -9.29 3.93
C THR A 12 -10.05 -9.17 4.54
N SER A 13 -9.19 -10.16 4.30
CA SER A 13 -7.76 -10.08 4.62
C SER A 13 -7.02 -9.49 3.43
N VAL A 14 -6.36 -8.36 3.65
CA VAL A 14 -5.51 -7.67 2.66
C VAL A 14 -4.06 -7.84 3.10
N THR A 15 -3.26 -8.54 2.29
CA THR A 15 -1.81 -8.60 2.49
C THR A 15 -1.18 -7.35 1.89
N PHE A 16 -0.26 -6.71 2.60
CA PHE A 16 0.50 -5.59 2.07
C PHE A 16 2.00 -5.89 2.05
N SER A 17 2.68 -5.33 1.06
CA SER A 17 4.13 -5.18 1.00
C SER A 17 4.44 -3.74 0.67
N VAL A 18 5.29 -3.09 1.47
CA VAL A 18 5.61 -1.68 1.31
C VAL A 18 7.11 -1.45 1.44
N LYS A 19 7.66 -0.67 0.51
CA LYS A 19 9.02 -0.13 0.60
C LYS A 19 8.93 1.35 0.93
N HIS A 20 9.42 1.72 2.11
CA HIS A 20 9.47 3.12 2.56
C HIS A 20 10.87 3.52 3.02
N PHE A 21 11.16 4.81 3.04
CA PHE A 21 12.45 5.36 3.46
C PHE A 21 12.31 6.24 4.69
N GLU A 22 13.44 6.74 5.22
CA GLU A 22 13.43 7.67 6.35
C GLU A 22 12.84 9.01 5.93
N ASP A 23 13.31 9.52 4.80
CA ASP A 23 12.87 10.80 4.23
C ASP A 23 11.83 10.62 3.11
N PRO A 24 10.94 11.61 2.92
CA PRO A 24 10.04 11.69 1.77
C PRO A 24 10.80 11.90 0.44
N SER A 25 10.14 11.61 -0.69
CA SER A 25 10.74 11.78 -2.02
C SER A 25 9.71 12.06 -3.11
N GLU A 26 10.13 12.64 -4.23
CA GLU A 26 9.28 12.83 -5.43
C GLU A 26 8.69 11.53 -6.00
N PHE A 27 9.30 10.38 -5.67
CA PHE A 27 8.83 9.05 -6.06
C PHE A 27 7.92 8.41 -5.00
N GLY A 28 7.68 9.12 -3.90
CA GLY A 28 6.79 8.72 -2.84
C GLY A 28 5.33 8.84 -3.25
N ILE A 29 4.46 7.99 -2.69
CA ILE A 29 3.03 8.24 -2.76
C ILE A 29 2.75 9.58 -2.08
N ASP A 30 2.15 10.50 -2.83
CA ASP A 30 1.89 11.89 -2.43
C ASP A 30 3.17 12.62 -1.96
N GLU A 31 4.28 12.38 -2.66
CA GLU A 31 5.63 12.87 -2.33
C GLU A 31 6.12 12.45 -0.93
N GLY A 32 5.51 11.40 -0.35
CA GLY A 32 5.86 10.87 0.96
C GLY A 32 7.01 9.87 0.95
N ARG A 33 7.05 9.01 1.97
CA ARG A 33 8.16 8.07 2.23
C ARG A 33 8.02 6.74 1.48
N ILE A 34 6.81 6.38 1.04
CA ILE A 34 6.53 5.09 0.41
C ILE A 34 6.86 5.14 -1.09
N SER A 35 7.92 4.47 -1.53
CA SER A 35 8.30 4.41 -2.95
C SER A 35 7.65 3.25 -3.71
N LYS A 36 7.24 2.19 -2.99
CA LYS A 36 6.58 1.01 -3.56
C LYS A 36 5.52 0.46 -2.60
N LEU A 37 4.39 0.04 -3.15
CA LEU A 37 3.29 -0.56 -2.41
C LEU A 37 2.61 -1.63 -3.27
N GLU A 38 2.36 -2.80 -2.68
CA GLU A 38 1.54 -3.86 -3.28
C GLU A 38 0.51 -4.31 -2.25
N LEU A 39 -0.76 -4.30 -2.63
CA LEU A 39 -1.87 -4.87 -1.85
C LEU A 39 -2.42 -6.08 -2.57
N ARG A 40 -2.65 -7.16 -1.80
CA ARG A 40 -3.23 -8.40 -2.32
C ARG A 40 -4.43 -8.86 -1.52
N VAL A 41 -5.46 -9.31 -2.22
CA VAL A 41 -6.62 -10.02 -1.65
C VAL A 41 -6.68 -11.40 -2.26
N LYS A 42 -6.72 -12.44 -1.42
CA LYS A 42 -6.72 -13.85 -1.84
C LYS A 42 -5.61 -14.16 -2.88
N GLY A 43 -4.43 -13.58 -2.68
CA GLY A 43 -3.26 -13.74 -3.55
C GLY A 43 -3.23 -12.88 -4.81
N LYS A 44 -4.33 -12.22 -5.18
CA LYS A 44 -4.40 -11.33 -6.36
C LYS A 44 -4.01 -9.91 -6.00
N ILE A 45 -3.20 -9.27 -6.85
CA ILE A 45 -2.86 -7.85 -6.71
C ILE A 45 -4.11 -7.03 -6.99
N VAL A 46 -4.46 -6.17 -6.04
CA VAL A 46 -5.64 -5.29 -6.10
C VAL A 46 -5.28 -3.81 -6.03
N ALA A 47 -4.05 -3.49 -5.60
CA ALA A 47 -3.43 -2.19 -5.79
C ALA A 47 -1.91 -2.37 -5.90
N ASN A 48 -1.27 -1.61 -6.78
CA ASN A 48 0.18 -1.61 -6.95
C ASN A 48 0.66 -0.21 -7.31
N TYR A 49 1.70 0.22 -6.62
CA TYR A 49 2.42 1.46 -6.86
C TYR A 49 3.91 1.16 -6.94
N ASP A 50 4.55 1.53 -8.04
CA ASP A 50 6.01 1.50 -8.21
C ASP A 50 6.47 2.84 -8.80
N ARG A 51 6.60 3.85 -7.94
CA ARG A 51 6.87 5.26 -8.33
C ARG A 51 5.82 5.84 -9.28
N GLY A 52 4.59 5.36 -9.14
CA GLY A 52 3.45 5.62 -10.00
C GLY A 52 2.42 4.51 -9.82
N TRP A 53 1.14 4.82 -10.00
CA TRP A 53 0.08 3.82 -9.86
C TRP A 53 0.03 2.91 -11.09
N ASP A 54 0.45 1.65 -10.93
CA ASP A 54 0.22 0.61 -11.94
C ASP A 54 -1.22 0.09 -11.85
N ILE A 55 -1.70 -0.13 -10.62
CA ILE A 55 -3.06 -0.56 -10.32
C ILE A 55 -3.56 0.28 -9.16
N LYS A 56 -4.57 1.11 -9.41
CA LYS A 56 -5.23 1.88 -8.34
C LYS A 56 -6.15 0.97 -7.52
N PRO A 57 -6.31 1.22 -6.21
CA PRO A 57 -7.36 0.57 -5.43
C PRO A 57 -8.72 0.82 -6.09
N SER A 58 -9.59 -0.19 -6.09
CA SER A 58 -10.89 -0.13 -6.79
C SER A 58 -12.09 -0.53 -5.94
N ASP A 59 -11.87 -0.90 -4.68
CA ASP A 59 -12.94 -1.22 -3.73
C ASP A 59 -12.65 -0.63 -2.34
N ASP A 60 -13.71 -0.43 -1.56
CA ASP A 60 -13.67 0.21 -0.24
C ASP A 60 -12.76 -0.52 0.76
N ALA A 61 -12.67 -1.85 0.70
CA ALA A 61 -11.80 -2.59 1.61
C ALA A 61 -10.31 -2.37 1.27
N VAL A 62 -9.99 -2.31 -0.02
CA VAL A 62 -8.63 -2.02 -0.50
C VAL A 62 -8.25 -0.57 -0.26
N GLU A 63 -9.18 0.37 -0.42
CA GLU A 63 -8.97 1.79 -0.09
C GLU A 63 -8.69 1.97 1.41
N LYS A 64 -9.49 1.35 2.29
CA LYS A 64 -9.23 1.37 3.75
C LYS A 64 -7.89 0.77 4.10
N ALA A 65 -7.50 -0.34 3.45
CA ALA A 65 -6.19 -0.94 3.66
C ALA A 65 -5.06 0.00 3.19
N LEU A 66 -5.21 0.68 2.04
CA LEU A 66 -4.26 1.68 1.58
C LEU A 66 -4.13 2.81 2.61
N GLN A 67 -5.23 3.38 3.09
CA GLN A 67 -5.21 4.46 4.08
C GLN A 67 -4.48 4.05 5.37
N TYR A 68 -4.68 2.82 5.84
CA TYR A 68 -3.94 2.28 6.98
C TYR A 68 -2.43 2.22 6.70
N VAL A 69 -2.02 1.71 5.52
CA VAL A 69 -0.60 1.62 5.15
C VAL A 69 0.02 3.02 5.01
N LEU A 70 -0.69 3.97 4.40
CA LEU A 70 -0.24 5.36 4.29
C LEU A 70 -0.04 6.00 5.67
N ALA A 71 -1.03 5.88 6.56
CA ALA A 71 -0.93 6.44 7.92
C ALA A 71 0.19 5.80 8.77
N THR A 72 0.65 4.61 8.42
CA THR A 72 1.68 3.87 9.19
C THR A 72 3.09 4.09 8.66
N TYR A 73 3.25 4.22 7.33
CA TYR A 73 4.56 4.15 6.69
C TYR A 73 4.90 5.32 5.76
N ASN A 74 3.93 6.20 5.46
CA ASN A 74 4.18 7.43 4.73
C ASN A 74 4.54 8.57 5.68
#